data_AF-A0A6G9XPA5-F1
#
_entry.id   AF-A0A6G9XPA5-F1
#
_cell.length_a   1.000
_cell.length_b   1.000
_cell.length_c   1.000
_cell.angle_alpha   90.00
_cell.angle_beta   90.00
_cell.angle_gamma   90.00
#
_symmetry.space_group_name_H-M   'P 1'
#
loop_
_entity.id
_entity.type
_entity.pdbx_description
1 polymer ?
#
loop_
_entity_poly.entity_id
_entity_poly.type
_entity_poly.pdbx_seq_one_letter_code
_entity_poly.pdbx_strand_id
1 'polypeptide(L)'
;MNAATAAVIIEIVGGIVPFDETEREHIDQTLSWPASTDDVLRRVKPDTPPRHLVSYVVLVDPDARRTTPVPSGVSVPAAHGTGTPMQKRGAATPERSDPHAEQSAT
;
A
#
# COMPACT_ATOMS: atom_id res chain seq x y z
N MET A 1 -15.07 14.35 -6.54
CA MET A 1 -13.98 14.96 -5.73
C MET A 1 -14.06 16.48 -5.86
N ASN A 2 -13.63 17.25 -4.86
CA ASN A 2 -13.50 18.70 -5.02
C ASN A 2 -12.49 19.02 -6.13
N ALA A 3 -12.90 19.78 -7.16
CA ALA A 3 -12.05 20.18 -8.27
C ALA A 3 -10.77 20.92 -7.84
N ALA A 4 -10.84 21.74 -6.79
CA ALA A 4 -9.66 22.43 -6.25
C ALA A 4 -8.66 21.45 -5.64
N THR A 5 -9.12 20.41 -4.95
CA THR A 5 -8.25 19.35 -4.42
C THR A 5 -7.58 18.57 -5.55
N ALA A 6 -8.33 18.23 -6.60
CA ALA A 6 -7.79 17.55 -7.78
C ALA A 6 -6.69 18.38 -8.46
N ALA A 7 -6.94 19.67 -8.67
CA ALA A 7 -5.99 20.58 -9.29
C ALA A 7 -4.67 20.68 -8.51
N VAL A 8 -4.74 20.82 -7.18
CA VAL A 8 -3.55 20.87 -6.32
C VAL A 8 -2.75 19.57 -6.38
N ILE A 9 -3.42 18.41 -6.38
CA ILE A 9 -2.73 17.12 -6.51
C ILE A 9 -2.00 17.03 -7.86
N ILE A 10 -2.68 17.40 -8.95
CA ILE A 10 -2.11 17.37 -10.30
C ILE A 10 -0.91 18.32 -10.41
N GLU A 11 -1.00 19.51 -9.83
CA GLU A 11 0.09 20.49 -9.81
C GLU A 11 1.31 19.96 -9.05
N ILE A 12 1.12 19.48 -7.82
CA ILE A 12 2.21 18.98 -6.97
C ILE A 12 2.88 17.76 -7.62
N VAL A 13 2.09 16.78 -8.07
CA VAL A 13 2.61 15.53 -8.65
C VAL A 13 3.25 15.80 -10.01
N GLY A 14 2.66 16.65 -10.85
CA GLY A 14 3.19 17.00 -12.16
C GLY A 14 4.49 17.83 -12.11
N GLY A 15 4.78 18.46 -10.97
CA GLY A 15 6.04 19.17 -10.73
C GLY A 15 7.22 18.28 -10.30
N ILE A 16 6.99 16.98 -10.03
CA ILE A 16 8.04 16.05 -9.63
C ILE A 16 8.90 15.68 -10.85
N VAL A 17 10.21 15.84 -10.73
CA VAL A 17 11.17 15.31 -11.71
C VAL A 17 11.47 13.85 -11.34
N PRO A 18 11.10 12.85 -12.15
CA PRO A 18 11.30 11.46 -11.80
C PRO A 18 12.78 11.10 -11.76
N PHE A 19 13.19 10.40 -10.70
CA PHE A 19 14.52 9.86 -10.50
C PHE A 19 14.76 8.59 -11.33
N ASP A 20 13.74 7.73 -11.43
CA ASP A 20 13.77 6.48 -12.20
C ASP A 20 12.44 6.20 -12.91
N GLU A 21 12.37 5.07 -13.61
CA GLU A 21 11.17 4.68 -14.36
C GLU A 21 10.01 4.28 -13.45
N THR A 22 10.30 3.73 -12.27
CA THR A 22 9.27 3.38 -11.29
C THR A 22 8.56 4.65 -10.81
N GLU A 23 9.31 5.71 -10.52
CA GLU A 23 8.73 6.99 -10.13
C GLU A 23 7.95 7.64 -11.27
N ARG A 24 8.43 7.53 -12.52
CA ARG A 24 7.68 7.99 -13.70
C ARG A 24 6.32 7.30 -13.83
N GLU A 25 6.30 5.97 -13.74
CA GLU A 25 5.06 5.20 -13.78
C GLU A 25 4.11 5.59 -12.64
N HIS A 26 4.65 5.81 -11.43
CA HIS A 26 3.85 6.26 -10.30
C HIS A 26 3.26 7.66 -10.50
N ILE A 27 4.02 8.59 -11.11
CA ILE A 27 3.52 9.92 -11.48
C ILE A 27 2.36 9.78 -12.47
N ASP A 28 2.52 9.04 -13.56
CA ASP A 28 1.49 8.87 -14.59
C ASP A 28 0.21 8.21 -14.03
N GLN A 29 0.37 7.17 -13.22
CA GLN A 29 -0.74 6.52 -12.52
C GLN A 29 -1.42 7.42 -11.49
N THR A 30 -0.69 8.37 -10.90
CA THR A 30 -1.25 9.31 -9.93
C THR A 30 -1.95 10.47 -10.62
N LEU A 31 -1.44 10.97 -11.75
CA LEU A 31 -2.07 12.04 -12.52
C LEU A 31 -3.37 11.59 -13.21
N SER A 32 -3.46 10.32 -13.60
CA SER A 32 -4.70 9.74 -14.18
C SER A 32 -5.77 9.42 -13.12
N TRP A 33 -5.37 9.19 -11.87
CA TRP A 33 -6.27 8.73 -10.80
C TRP A 33 -7.37 9.74 -10.40
N PRO A 34 -7.11 11.06 -10.29
CA PRO A 34 -8.14 12.06 -10.03
C PRO A 34 -9.38 11.98 -10.92
N ALA A 35 -9.24 11.55 -12.17
CA ALA A 35 -10.34 11.41 -13.11
C ALA A 35 -11.21 10.15 -12.83
N SER A 36 -10.68 9.18 -12.08
CA SER A 36 -11.35 7.90 -11.81
C SER A 36 -11.98 7.81 -10.42
N THR A 37 -11.97 8.90 -9.62
CA THR A 37 -12.48 8.86 -8.24
C THR A 37 -13.22 10.13 -7.83
N ASP A 38 -14.24 9.95 -7.00
CA ASP A 38 -14.99 11.04 -6.39
C ASP A 38 -14.44 11.48 -5.04
N ASP A 39 -13.49 10.75 -4.47
CA ASP A 39 -12.88 11.09 -3.19
C ASP A 39 -11.47 10.51 -3.12
N VAL A 40 -10.61 11.19 -2.36
CA VAL A 40 -9.22 10.77 -2.12
C VAL A 40 -8.96 10.57 -0.63
N LEU A 41 -9.85 11.01 0.24
CA LEU A 41 -9.68 10.88 1.68
C LEU A 41 -10.56 9.75 2.19
N ARG A 42 -9.93 8.74 2.78
CA ARG A 42 -10.63 7.63 3.41
C ARG A 42 -11.17 8.05 4.78
N ARG A 43 -12.50 8.17 4.86
CA ARG A 43 -13.21 8.67 6.06
C ARG A 43 -14.16 7.64 6.68
N VAL A 44 -14.53 6.60 5.94
CA VAL A 44 -15.54 5.60 6.37
C VAL A 44 -14.91 4.21 6.43
N LYS A 45 -15.20 3.46 7.50
CA LYS A 45 -14.81 2.03 7.63
C LYS A 45 -15.70 1.16 6.72
N PRO A 46 -15.22 -0.01 6.22
CA PRO A 46 -13.92 -0.60 6.48
C PRO A 46 -12.82 0.13 5.71
N ASP A 47 -12.98 0.44 4.42
CA ASP A 47 -11.92 1.07 3.60
C ASP A 47 -12.48 1.92 2.44
N THR A 48 -13.27 2.97 2.70
CA THR A 48 -13.88 3.78 1.61
C THR A 48 -13.27 5.18 1.50
N PRO A 49 -12.66 5.56 0.36
CA PRO A 49 -12.42 4.73 -0.84
C PRO A 49 -11.27 3.73 -0.67
N PRO A 50 -11.23 2.64 -1.48
CA PRO A 50 -10.18 1.61 -1.39
C PRO A 50 -8.77 2.19 -1.61
N ARG A 51 -8.58 2.94 -2.70
CA ARG A 51 -7.38 3.77 -2.93
C ARG A 51 -7.62 5.15 -2.33
N HIS A 52 -6.67 5.66 -1.56
CA HIS A 52 -6.76 6.94 -0.87
C HIS A 52 -5.38 7.59 -0.75
N LEU A 53 -5.36 8.91 -0.56
CA LEU A 53 -4.16 9.70 -0.39
C LEU A 53 -3.60 9.48 1.02
N VAL A 54 -2.28 9.31 1.10
CA VAL A 54 -1.51 9.18 2.34
C VAL A 54 -0.31 10.12 2.24
N SER A 55 0.12 10.69 3.37
CA SER A 55 1.34 11.51 3.45
C SER A 55 2.36 10.84 4.37
N TYR A 56 3.59 10.74 3.89
CA TYR A 56 4.74 10.28 4.66
C TYR A 56 5.75 11.41 4.79
N VAL A 57 6.41 11.48 5.95
CA VAL A 57 7.48 12.44 6.21
C VAL A 57 8.76 11.65 6.45
N VAL A 58 9.82 12.01 5.74
CA VAL A 58 11.16 11.45 5.93
C VAL A 58 12.02 12.51 6.57
N LEU A 59 12.56 12.21 7.75
CA LEU A 59 13.54 13.07 8.41
C LEU A 59 14.92 12.78 7.82
N VAL A 60 15.57 13.84 7.35
CA VAL A 60 16.91 13.78 6.77
C VAL A 60 17.84 14.62 7.65
N ASP A 61 18.92 13.99 8.10
CA ASP A 61 20.05 14.71 8.69
C ASP A 61 20.86 15.38 7.56
N PRO A 62 20.95 16.73 7.54
CA PRO A 62 21.63 17.45 6.48
C PRO A 62 23.14 17.15 6.42
N ASP A 63 23.74 16.79 7.55
CA ASP A 63 25.19 16.58 7.66
C ASP A 63 25.58 15.14 7.33
N ALA A 64 24.70 14.18 7.65
CA ALA A 64 24.97 12.75 7.44
C ALA A 64 24.43 12.20 6.11
N ARG A 65 23.61 12.97 5.36
CA ARG A 65 22.80 12.47 4.21
C ARG A 65 22.12 11.13 4.53
N ARG A 66 21.71 10.97 5.79
CA ARG A 66 21.18 9.71 6.30
C ARG A 66 19.76 9.95 6.78
N THR A 67 18.86 9.09 6.33
CA THR A 67 17.51 9.02 6.89
C THR A 67 17.56 8.32 8.24
N THR A 68 16.81 8.81 9.22
CA THR A 68 16.72 8.14 10.52
C THR A 68 16.17 6.72 10.33
N PRO A 69 16.89 5.65 10.74
CA PRO A 69 16.39 4.29 10.59
C PRO A 69 15.09 4.09 11.37
N VAL A 70 14.04 3.62 10.71
CA VAL A 70 12.87 3.10 11.41
C VAL A 70 13.24 1.76 12.08
N PRO A 71 12.86 1.52 13.34
CA PRO A 71 13.20 0.26 14.02
C PRO A 71 12.65 -0.94 13.22
N SER A 72 13.53 -1.92 12.98
CA SER A 72 13.18 -3.20 12.35
C SER A 72 12.09 -3.89 13.18
N GLY A 73 10.85 -3.85 12.69
CA GLY A 73 9.65 -4.27 13.42
C GLY A 73 8.40 -3.46 13.05
N VAL A 74 8.59 -2.27 12.49
CA VAL A 74 7.50 -1.49 11.86
C VAL A 74 7.37 -1.94 10.40
N SER A 75 6.38 -2.77 10.10
CA SER A 75 5.94 -2.98 8.71
C SER A 75 5.25 -1.71 8.23
N VAL A 76 5.88 -1.01 7.27
CA VAL A 76 5.16 -0.01 6.48
C VAL A 76 4.31 -0.78 5.47
N PRO A 77 2.97 -0.67 5.51
CA PRO A 77 2.15 -1.31 4.49
C PRO A 77 2.54 -0.72 3.13
N ALA A 78 2.95 -1.58 2.20
CA ALA A 78 3.11 -1.16 0.82
C ALA A 78 1.74 -0.63 0.34
N ALA A 79 1.71 0.60 -0.17
CA ALA A 79 0.52 1.11 -0.84
C ALA A 79 0.31 0.24 -2.09
N HIS A 80 -0.64 -0.68 -2.04
CA HIS A 80 -0.96 -1.54 -3.18
C HIS A 80 -1.56 -0.68 -4.29
N GLY A 81 -0.74 -0.31 -5.28
CA GLY A 81 -1.23 0.02 -6.61
C GLY A 81 -1.99 -1.19 -7.15
N THR A 82 -3.13 -0.97 -7.79
CA THR A 82 -4.00 -2.03 -8.29
C THR A 82 -3.34 -2.79 -9.44
N GLY A 83 -2.45 -3.72 -9.10
CA GLY A 83 -2.08 -4.88 -9.89
C GLY A 83 -2.73 -6.11 -9.26
N THR A 84 -3.36 -6.93 -10.09
CA THR A 84 -4.03 -8.22 -9.79
C THR A 84 -3.52 -8.94 -8.53
N PRO A 85 -4.39 -9.42 -7.62
CA PRO A 85 -3.93 -10.09 -6.41
C PRO A 85 -3.19 -11.39 -6.75
N MET A 86 -1.89 -11.44 -6.40
CA MET A 86 -1.12 -12.67 -6.43
C MET A 86 -1.64 -13.58 -5.31
N GLN A 87 -2.32 -14.65 -5.70
CA GLN A 87 -2.89 -15.64 -4.80
C GLN A 87 -1.80 -16.20 -3.88
N LYS A 88 -1.95 -15.98 -2.57
CA LYS A 88 -1.06 -16.61 -1.57
C LYS A 88 -1.22 -18.12 -1.71
N ARG A 89 -0.21 -18.78 -2.29
CA ARG A 89 -0.07 -20.24 -2.24
C ARG A 89 -0.08 -20.65 -0.76
N GLY A 90 -1.05 -21.48 -0.40
CA GLY A 90 -1.27 -21.93 0.97
C GLY A 90 -0.01 -22.58 1.53
N ALA A 91 0.37 -22.17 2.74
CA ALA A 91 1.25 -22.96 3.57
C ALA A 91 0.46 -24.18 4.02
N ALA A 92 0.88 -25.38 3.60
CA ALA A 92 0.35 -26.64 4.08
C ALA A 92 0.58 -26.73 5.59
N THR A 93 -0.50 -26.83 6.35
CA THR A 93 -0.47 -27.26 7.75
C THR A 93 -0.14 -28.75 7.77
N PRO A 94 0.95 -29.21 8.40
CA PRO A 94 1.13 -30.64 8.63
C PRO A 94 0.13 -31.08 9.70
N GLU A 95 -0.71 -32.07 9.34
CA GLU A 95 -1.63 -32.72 10.27
C GLU A 95 -0.84 -33.34 11.42
N ARG A 96 -1.14 -32.90 12.66
CA ARG A 96 -0.74 -33.63 13.86
C ARG A 96 -1.66 -34.84 13.98
N SER A 97 -1.11 -36.04 13.86
CA SER A 97 -1.79 -37.27 14.25
C SER A 97 -2.00 -37.28 15.77
N ASP A 98 -3.24 -37.19 16.23
CA ASP A 98 -3.59 -37.52 17.61
C ASP A 98 -3.79 -39.04 17.77
N PRO A 99 -3.25 -39.66 18.84
CA PRO A 99 -3.39 -41.08 19.11
C PRO A 99 -4.67 -41.36 19.94
N HIS A 100 -5.15 -42.60 19.86
CA HIS A 100 -6.25 -43.20 20.62
C HIS A 100 -7.70 -42.84 20.23
N ALA A 101 -8.32 -43.75 19.48
CA ALA A 101 -9.68 -44.19 19.76
C ALA A 101 -9.81 -45.70 19.49
N GLU A 102 -10.14 -46.42 20.55
CA GLU A 102 -10.33 -47.85 20.68
C GLU A 102 -11.63 -48.36 20.03
N GLN A 103 -11.58 -49.63 19.59
CA GLN A 103 -12.64 -50.65 19.66
C GLN A 103 -13.83 -50.67 18.68
N SER A 104 -14.12 -51.93 18.27
CA SER A 104 -15.37 -52.51 17.76
C SER A 104 -15.57 -52.53 16.23
N ALA A 105 -15.32 -53.68 15.59
CA ALA A 105 -16.37 -54.65 15.28
C ALA A 105 -15.87 -55.81 14.38
N THR A 106 -16.13 -57.03 14.89
CA THR A 106 -16.36 -58.32 14.21
C THR A 106 -15.26 -58.96 13.37
#